data_AF-A0A4R4ZI12-F1
#
_entry.id   AF-A0A4R4ZI12-F1
#
_cell.length_a   1.000
_cell.length_b   1.000
_cell.length_c   1.000
_cell.angle_alpha   90.00
_cell.angle_beta   90.00
_cell.angle_gamma   90.00
#
_symmetry.space_group_name_H-M   'P 1'
#
loop_
_entity.id
_entity.type
_entity.pdbx_description
1 polymer ?
#
loop_
_entity_poly.entity_id
_entity_poly.type
_entity_poly.pdbx_seq_one_letter_code
_entity_poly.pdbx_strand_id
1 'polypeptide(L)' 'MGRGRAKAKQTKVARDLKYRTWDTDLDQLKKELAGGEQSGTASANGDNDGDDSDADDYHPRR' A
#
# COMPACT_ATOMS: atom_id res chain seq x y z
N MET A 1 30.55 -7.10 -8.69
CA MET A 1 30.12 -7.70 -7.41
C MET A 1 28.88 -6.94 -6.93
N GLY A 2 27.64 -7.42 -6.80
CA GLY A 2 26.95 -8.63 -7.24
C GLY A 2 25.45 -8.30 -7.27
N ARG A 3 25.00 -7.62 -8.34
CA ARG A 3 23.58 -7.24 -8.55
C ARG A 3 22.63 -8.45 -8.48
N GLY A 4 23.08 -9.63 -8.89
CA GLY A 4 22.29 -10.86 -8.84
C GLY A 4 21.87 -11.28 -7.42
N ARG A 5 22.71 -11.05 -6.41
CA ARG A 5 22.38 -11.38 -5.01
C ARG A 5 21.36 -10.40 -4.43
N ALA A 6 21.51 -9.11 -4.74
CA ALA A 6 20.54 -8.09 -4.35
C ALA A 6 19.17 -8.36 -5.01
N LYS A 7 19.15 -8.61 -6.32
CA LYS A 7 17.93 -8.98 -7.05
C LYS A 7 17.26 -10.22 -6.47
N ALA A 8 18.02 -11.27 -6.17
CA ALA A 8 17.48 -12.49 -5.56
C ALA A 8 16.86 -12.23 -4.18
N LYS A 9 17.51 -11.42 -3.34
CA LYS A 9 16.96 -11.01 -2.03
C LYS A 9 15.65 -10.24 -2.20
N GLN A 10 15.60 -9.28 -3.12
CA GLN A 10 14.39 -8.49 -3.38
C GLN A 10 13.25 -9.35 -3.93
N THR A 11 13.51 -10.27 -4.86
CA THR A 11 12.49 -11.19 -5.38
C THR A 11 11.96 -12.13 -4.29
N LYS A 12 12.80 -12.55 -3.34
CA LYS A 12 12.36 -13.31 -2.17
C LYS A 12 11.42 -12.48 -1.30
N VAL A 13 11.85 -11.30 -0.88
CA VAL A 13 11.04 -10.38 -0.04
C VAL A 13 9.71 -10.05 -0.71
N ALA A 14 9.72 -9.73 -2.01
CA ALA A 14 8.50 -9.42 -2.75
C ALA A 14 7.54 -10.61 -2.83
N ARG A 15 8.06 -11.83 -3.00
CA ARG A 15 7.24 -13.05 -2.99
C ARG A 15 6.64 -13.28 -1.61
N ASP A 16 7.46 -13.16 -0.56
CA ASP A 16 7.01 -13.34 0.81
C ASP A 16 5.92 -12.30 1.15
N LEU A 17 6.06 -11.05 0.69
CA LEU A 17 5.04 -10.02 0.89
C LEU A 17 3.76 -10.30 0.09
N LYS A 18 3.88 -10.74 -1.17
CA LYS A 18 2.74 -10.99 -2.07
C LYS A 18 1.91 -12.20 -1.63
N TYR A 19 2.55 -13.25 -1.17
CA TYR A 19 1.89 -14.54 -0.89
C TYR A 19 1.82 -14.87 0.61
N ARG A 20 2.24 -13.97 1.49
CA ARG A 20 1.94 -14.10 2.92
C ARG A 20 0.45 -13.88 3.11
N THR A 21 -0.22 -14.92 3.58
CA THR A 21 -1.57 -14.82 4.12
C THR A 21 -1.49 -14.08 5.45
N TRP A 22 -2.23 -12.99 5.59
CA TRP A 22 -2.40 -12.34 6.88
C TRP A 22 -3.51 -13.06 7.64
N ASP A 23 -3.20 -13.54 8.85
CA ASP A 23 -4.24 -13.84 9.83
C ASP A 23 -4.75 -12.50 10.36
N THR A 24 -5.74 -11.95 9.67
CA THR A 24 -6.48 -10.79 10.18
C THR A 24 -7.50 -11.29 11.19
N ASP A 25 -7.52 -10.72 12.39
CA ASP A 25 -8.58 -10.98 13.36
C ASP A 25 -9.90 -10.36 12.85
N LEU A 26 -10.65 -11.18 12.12
CA LEU A 26 -11.94 -10.78 11.53
C LEU A 26 -12.98 -10.45 12.61
N ASP A 27 -12.80 -10.94 13.84
CA ASP A 27 -13.75 -10.68 14.92
C ASP A 27 -13.53 -9.31 15.56
N GLN A 28 -12.29 -8.81 15.60
CA GLN A 28 -12.01 -7.40 15.93
C GLN A 28 -12.57 -6.46 14.86
N LEU A 29 -12.33 -6.75 13.58
CA LEU A 29 -12.84 -5.92 12.47
C LEU A 29 -14.37 -5.82 12.47
N LYS A 30 -15.07 -6.93 12.72
CA LYS A 30 -16.54 -6.92 12.84
C LYS A 30 -17.03 -6.06 14.01
N LYS A 31 -16.34 -6.10 15.15
CA LYS A 31 -16.69 -5.27 16.33
C LYS A 31 -16.49 -3.79 16.04
N GLU A 32 -15.41 -3.42 15.36
CA GLU A 32 -15.16 -2.03 14.94
C GLU A 32 -16.19 -1.55 13.92
N LEU A 33 -16.53 -2.36 12.92
CA LEU A 33 -17.55 -2.02 11.94
C LEU A 33 -18.93 -1.85 12.59
N ALA A 34 -19.29 -2.74 13.52
CA ALA A 34 -20.55 -2.66 14.26
C ALA A 34 -20.58 -1.52 15.30
N GLY A 35 -19.43 -1.11 15.83
CA GLY A 35 -19.29 -0.01 16.80
C GLY A 35 -19.02 1.37 16.16
N GLY A 36 -18.62 1.41 14.89
CA GLY A 36 -18.21 2.62 14.18
C GLY A 36 -19.36 3.50 13.67
N GLU A 37 -20.59 2.99 13.57
CA GLU A 37 -21.74 3.81 13.18
C GLU A 37 -22.15 4.85 14.25
N GLN A 38 -21.65 4.73 15.48
CA GLN A 38 -22.06 5.58 16.61
C GLN A 38 -21.01 6.62 17.05
N SER A 39 -19.79 6.60 16.49
CA SER A 39 -18.73 7.53 16.90
C SER A 39 -18.24 8.41 15.74
N GLY A 40 -19.03 9.44 15.44
CA GLY A 40 -18.52 10.80 15.29
C GLY A 40 -17.60 11.11 14.11
N THR A 41 -18.19 11.80 13.14
CA THR A 41 -17.65 13.06 12.59
C THR A 41 -16.59 13.73 13.47
N ALA A 42 -15.32 13.62 13.10
CA ALA A 42 -14.27 14.58 13.49
C ALA A 42 -13.17 14.59 12.42
N SER A 43 -12.99 15.77 11.82
CA SER A 43 -12.09 16.07 10.71
C SER A 43 -10.66 15.54 10.85
N ALA A 44 -10.14 15.00 9.75
CA ALA A 44 -8.73 15.14 9.38
C ALA A 44 -8.68 15.59 7.92
N ASN A 45 -8.83 16.91 7.72
CA ASN A 45 -8.24 17.56 6.56
C ASN A 45 -6.73 17.31 6.67
N GLY A 46 -6.20 16.51 5.76
CA GLY A 46 -4.77 16.33 5.55
C GLY A 46 -4.52 16.58 4.08
N ASP A 47 -4.12 17.81 3.78
CA ASP A 47 -3.69 18.28 2.48
C ASP A 47 -2.78 17.25 1.79
N ASN A 48 -3.19 16.77 0.62
CA ASN A 48 -2.29 16.07 -0.29
C ASN A 48 -1.89 17.08 -1.37
N ASP A 49 -1.06 18.04 -0.96
CA ASP A 49 -0.34 18.94 -1.83
C ASP A 49 0.67 18.11 -2.65
N GLY A 50 0.42 18.05 -3.96
CA GLY A 50 1.45 18.04 -5.00
C GLY A 50 2.42 16.85 -5.05
N ASP A 51 2.06 15.84 -5.84
CA ASP A 51 3.05 15.18 -6.72
C ASP A 51 2.34 14.57 -7.95
N ASP A 52 1.99 15.42 -8.93
CA ASP A 52 1.70 15.00 -10.30
C ASP A 52 2.71 15.69 -11.23
N SER A 53 3.98 15.32 -11.08
CA SER A 53 5.10 15.86 -11.88
C SER A 53 5.86 14.75 -12.58
N ASP A 54 5.18 13.81 -13.24
CA ASP A 54 5.85 12.80 -14.10
C ASP A 54 4.97 12.35 -15.28
N ALA A 55 4.16 13.28 -15.82
CA ALA A 55 3.35 13.05 -17.03
C ALA A 55 4.04 13.48 -18.34
N ASP A 56 5.34 13.83 -18.31
CA ASP A 56 6.07 14.44 -19.44
C ASP A 56 7.25 13.58 -19.95
N ASP A 57 7.09 12.26 -20.16
CA ASP A 57 7.98 11.52 -21.09
C ASP A 57 7.41 10.21 -21.66
N TYR A 58 6.19 10.24 -22.23
CA TYR A 58 5.71 9.14 -23.07
C TYR A 58 5.54 9.61 -24.52
N HIS A 59 6.66 9.82 -25.20
CA HIS A 59 6.70 9.93 -26.66
C HIS A 59 6.86 8.53 -27.29
N PRO A 60 5.78 7.90 -27.81
CA PRO A 60 5.97 6.75 -28.69
C PRO A 60 6.65 7.25 -29.97
N ARG A 61 7.93 6.91 -30.15
CA ARG A 61 8.60 7.09 -31.44
C ARG A 61 7.82 6.31 -32.50
N ARG A 62 7.26 7.03 -33.46
CA ARG A 62 6.53 6.50 -34.61
C ARG A 62 7.50 6.00 -35.68
#